data_AF-A0A1B9LFC0-F1
#
_entry.id   AF-A0A1B9LFC0-F1
#
_cell.length_a   1.000
_cell.length_b   1.000
_cell.length_c   1.000
_cell.angle_alpha   90.00
_cell.angle_beta   90.00
_cell.angle_gamma   90.00
#
_symmetry.space_group_name_H-M   'P 1'
#
loop_
_entity.id
_entity.type
_entity.pdbx_description
1 polymer ?
#
loop_
_entity_poly.entity_id
_entity_poly.type
_entity_poly.pdbx_seq_one_letter_code
_entity_poly.pdbx_strand_id
1 'polypeptide(L)' 'MTEQLKPCPFCGSEDLFIDDIDYRFNEDISEEHRDGICSAVVCFNCNARGSEKDSENKAILAWNSRKSGTNEERQ' A
#
# COMPACT_ATOMS: atom_id res chain seq x y z
N MET A 1 -3.03 17.95 -5.84
CA MET A 1 -1.74 17.80 -5.14
C MET A 1 -1.48 16.32 -5.04
N THR A 2 -0.40 15.82 -5.65
CA THR A 2 0.08 14.45 -5.45
C THR A 2 0.86 14.46 -4.13
N GLU A 3 0.37 13.73 -3.14
CA GLU A 3 1.06 13.61 -1.85
C GLU A 3 2.39 12.87 -2.07
N GLN A 4 3.50 13.40 -1.55
CA GLN A 4 4.77 12.69 -1.59
C GLN A 4 4.73 11.47 -0.67
N LEU A 5 5.27 10.34 -1.11
CA LEU A 5 5.35 9.13 -0.30
C LEU A 5 6.33 9.31 0.87
N LYS A 6 5.88 9.02 2.09
CA LYS A 6 6.78 8.91 3.25
C LYS A 6 7.67 7.67 3.11
N PRO A 7 8.93 7.69 3.58
CA PRO A 7 9.86 6.57 3.48
C PRO A 7 9.32 5.26 4.07
N CYS A 8 9.88 4.13 3.69
CA CYS A 8 9.50 2.83 4.23
C CYS A 8 9.65 2.78 5.76
N PRO A 9 8.60 2.42 6.53
CA PRO A 9 8.68 2.36 7.99
C PRO A 9 9.55 1.20 8.51
N PHE A 10 9.87 0.21 7.67
CA PHE A 10 10.60 -0.99 8.08
C PHE A 10 12.11 -0.87 7.83
N CYS A 11 12.51 -0.30 6.68
CA CYS A 11 13.92 -0.21 6.29
C CYS A 11 14.40 1.24 6.07
N GLY A 12 13.52 2.23 6.18
CA GLY A 12 13.86 3.65 5.98
C GLY A 12 14.07 4.07 4.52
N SER A 13 13.96 3.15 3.55
CA SER A 13 14.19 3.46 2.14
C SER A 13 13.12 4.41 1.58
N GLU A 14 13.55 5.37 0.76
CA GLU A 14 12.67 6.23 -0.06
C GLU A 14 12.34 5.59 -1.41
N ASP A 15 12.97 4.45 -1.74
CA ASP A 15 12.74 3.70 -2.96
C ASP A 15 11.43 2.91 -2.85
N LEU A 16 10.35 3.58 -3.26
CA LEU A 16 8.96 3.14 -3.19
C LEU A 16 8.34 3.26 -4.58
N PHE A 17 7.49 2.31 -4.94
CA PHE A 17 6.73 2.34 -6.19
C PHE A 17 5.26 1.97 -5.96
N ILE A 18 4.43 2.30 -6.95
CA ILE A 18 3.01 1.91 -6.97
C ILE A 18 2.90 0.65 -7.82
N ASP A 19 2.27 -0.37 -7.24
CA ASP A 19 1.98 -1.63 -7.91
C ASP A 19 0.48 -1.74 -8.16
N ASP A 20 0.10 -1.82 -9.43
CA ASP A 20 -1.27 -1.99 -9.87
C ASP A 20 -1.58 -3.47 -10.09
N ILE A 21 -2.48 -4.00 -9.28
CA ILE A 21 -2.91 -5.39 -9.30
C ILE A 21 -4.25 -5.47 -10.03
N ASP A 22 -4.27 -6.19 -11.15
CA ASP A 22 -5.50 -6.46 -11.89
C ASP A 22 -6.14 -7.76 -11.40
N TYR A 23 -7.20 -7.62 -10.58
CA TYR A 23 -7.95 -8.77 -10.07
C TYR A 23 -9.05 -9.25 -11.01
N ARG A 24 -9.32 -8.55 -12.13
CA ARG A 24 -10.46 -8.86 -13.02
C ARG A 24 -10.36 -10.26 -13.63
N PHE A 25 -9.15 -10.75 -13.82
CA PHE A 25 -8.87 -12.07 -14.38
C PHE A 25 -8.38 -13.09 -13.35
N ASN A 26 -8.40 -12.73 -12.06
CA ASN A 26 -7.98 -13.64 -11.00
C ASN A 26 -9.11 -14.63 -10.67
N GLU A 27 -8.99 -15.86 -11.16
CA GLU A 27 -9.97 -16.93 -10.96
C GLU A 27 -10.05 -17.44 -9.51
N ASP A 28 -9.02 -17.19 -8.70
CA ASP A 28 -8.98 -17.59 -7.29
C ASP A 28 -9.80 -16.65 -6.39
N ILE A 29 -10.27 -15.51 -6.91
CA ILE A 29 -11.09 -14.53 -6.19
C ILE A 29 -12.53 -14.58 -6.72
N SER A 30 -13.50 -14.56 -5.80
CA SER A 30 -14.93 -14.53 -6.14
C SER A 30 -15.28 -13.30 -6.98
N GLU A 31 -16.21 -13.45 -7.90
CA GLU A 31 -16.59 -12.38 -8.85
C GLU A 31 -17.03 -11.09 -8.15
N GLU A 32 -17.70 -11.21 -6.99
CA GLU A 32 -18.10 -10.09 -6.13
C GLU A 32 -16.93 -9.30 -5.50
N HIS A 33 -15.73 -9.89 -5.50
CA HIS A 33 -14.50 -9.30 -4.98
C HIS A 33 -13.48 -8.98 -6.08
N ARG A 34 -13.82 -9.20 -7.36
CA ARG A 34 -13.01 -8.73 -8.50
C ARG A 34 -13.26 -7.24 -8.74
N ASP A 35 -12.96 -6.44 -7.71
CA ASP A 35 -13.10 -4.99 -7.74
C ASP A 35 -11.93 -4.39 -8.53
N GLY A 36 -12.00 -4.52 -9.86
CA GLY A 36 -11.15 -3.83 -10.82
C GLY A 36 -9.63 -3.95 -10.62
N ILE A 37 -8.96 -2.82 -10.88
CA ILE A 37 -7.52 -2.62 -10.68
C ILE A 37 -7.35 -1.94 -9.32
N CYS A 38 -6.57 -2.56 -8.45
CA CYS A 38 -6.19 -2.00 -7.15
C CYS A 38 -4.74 -1.53 -7.17
N SER A 39 -4.43 -0.42 -6.52
CA SER A 39 -3.08 0.09 -6.34
C SER A 39 -2.59 -0.14 -4.91
N ALA A 40 -1.31 -0.48 -4.75
CA ALA A 40 -0.63 -0.55 -3.46
C ALA A 40 0.76 0.09 -3.53
N VAL A 41 1.21 0.71 -2.43
CA VAL A 41 2.60 1.18 -2.33
C VAL A 41 3.49 0.01 -1.92
N VAL A 42 4.60 -0.19 -2.61
CA VAL A 42 5.57 -1.25 -2.33
C VAL A 42 6.96 -0.64 -2.15
N CYS A 43 7.67 -1.06 -1.12
CA CYS A 43 9.07 -0.72 -0.96
C CYS A 43 9.95 -1.65 -1.80
N PHE A 44 10.75 -1.08 -2.70
CA PHE A 44 11.65 -1.85 -3.56
C PHE A 44 12.73 -2.62 -2.77
N ASN A 45 13.23 -2.02 -1.68
CA ASN A 45 14.36 -2.58 -0.94
C ASN A 45 13.97 -3.76 -0.02
N CYS A 46 12.78 -3.72 0.59
CA CYS A 46 12.37 -4.75 1.57
C CYS A 46 11.07 -5.46 1.22
N ASN A 47 10.45 -5.13 0.09
CA ASN A 47 9.15 -5.65 -0.36
C ASN A 47 8.00 -5.46 0.63
N ALA A 48 8.14 -4.55 1.60
CA ALA A 48 7.03 -4.16 2.44
C ALA A 48 5.92 -3.56 1.58
N ARG A 49 4.74 -4.15 1.66
CA ARG A 49 3.56 -3.80 0.87
C ARG A 49 2.53 -3.09 1.73
N GLY A 50 2.02 -1.97 1.22
CA GLY A 50 0.92 -1.22 1.82
C GLY A 50 -0.44 -1.87 1.56
N SER A 51 -1.49 -1.31 2.14
CA SER A 51 -2.86 -1.75 1.89
C SER A 51 -3.30 -1.43 0.47
N GLU A 52 -3.97 -2.38 -0.17
CA GLU A 52 -4.57 -2.22 -1.50
C GLU A 52 -5.75 -1.25 -1.45
N LYS A 53 -5.83 -0.39 -2.47
CA LYS A 53 -6.87 0.64 -2.63
C LYS A 53 -7.29 0.77 -4.08
N ASP A 54 -8.50 1.22 -4.30
CA ASP A 54 -9.13 1.44 -5.62
C ASP A 54 -8.53 2.62 -6.42
N SER A 55 -7.49 3.30 -5.90
CA SER A 55 -6.69 4.27 -6.66
C SER A 55 -5.33 4.48 -6.03
N GLU A 56 -4.36 4.90 -6.85
CA GLU A 56 -3.02 5.31 -6.42
C GLU A 56 -3.05 6.33 -5.28
N ASN A 57 -3.83 7.40 -5.41
CA ASN A 57 -3.91 8.44 -4.37
C ASN A 57 -4.38 7.89 -3.02
N LYS A 58 -5.35 6.98 -3.02
CA LYS A 58 -5.80 6.33 -1.79
C LYS A 58 -4.72 5.40 -1.23
N ALA A 59 -3.96 4.72 -2.08
CA ALA A 59 -2.83 3.88 -1.66
C ALA A 59 -1.72 4.72 -1.00
N ILE A 60 -1.38 5.87 -1.60
CA ILE A 60 -0.42 6.84 -1.05
C ILE A 60 -0.91 7.36 0.31
N LEU A 61 -2.17 7.78 0.40
CA LEU A 61 -2.75 8.27 1.66
C LEU A 61 -2.77 7.18 2.74
N ALA A 62 -3.12 5.95 2.39
CA ALA A 62 -3.08 4.81 3.31
C ALA A 62 -1.65 4.53 3.80
N TRP A 63 -0.68 4.53 2.88
CA TRP A 63 0.73 4.37 3.23
C TRP A 63 1.22 5.49 4.16
N ASN A 64 0.87 6.74 3.88
CA ASN A 64 1.32 7.90 4.64
C ASN A 64 0.60 8.09 5.97
N SER A 65 -0.65 7.63 6.08
CA SER A 65 -1.48 7.70 7.29
C SER A 65 -1.24 6.56 8.27
N ARG A 66 -0.36 5.61 7.93
CA ARG A 66 0.10 4.57 8.86
C ARG A 66 0.39 5.23 10.21
N LYS A 67 -0.23 4.74 11.28
CA LYS A 67 0.09 5.20 12.63
C LYS A 67 1.59 4.96 12.78
N SER A 68 2.35 6.04 12.91
CA SER A 68 3.70 5.97 13.45
C SER A 68 3.55 5.16 14.73
N GLY A 69 4.09 3.95 14.79
CA GLY A 69 4.10 3.21 16.04
C GLY A 69 4.95 4.00 17.02
N THR A 70 4.36 4.94 17.75
CA THR A 70 4.83 5.21 19.09
C THR A 70 4.61 3.91 19.84
N ASN A 71 5.71 3.35 20.34
CA ASN A 71 5.67 2.37 21.41
C ASN A 71 4.89 3.01 22.57
N GLU A 72 3.58 2.83 22.60
CA GLU A 72 2.76 3.09 23.79
C GLU A 72 2.12 1.76 24.20
N GLU A 73 2.92 1.09 25.04
CA GLU A 73 2.50 0.34 26.22
C GLU A 73 1.62 -0.90 26.00
N ARG A 74 2.29 -2.05 25.97
CA ARG A 74 1.82 -3.20 26.74
C ARG A 74 1.76 -2.81 28.22
N GLN A 75 0.56 -2.72 28.78
CA GLN A 75 0.28 -3.03 30.18
C GLN A 75 -0.97 -3.90 30.27
#